data_AF-A0A9D6JJY8-F1
#
_entry.id   AF-A0A9D6JJY8-F1
#
_cell.length_a   1.000
_cell.length_b   1.000
_cell.length_c   1.000
_cell.angle_alpha   90.00
_cell.angle_beta   90.00
_cell.angle_gamma   90.00
#
_symmetry.space_group_name_H-M   'P 1'
#
loop_
_entity.id
_entity.type
_entity.pdbx_description
1 polymer ?
#
loop_
_entity_poly.entity_id
_entity_poly.type
_entity_poly.pdbx_seq_one_letter_code
_entity_poly.pdbx_strand_id
1 'polypeptide(L)'
;LLFVSDPMEAHLPNNGIFRFSNGDMEVSLNTRDNNTRHNYQQRFDTHRDNLYKLCRKLDMRFVDISTGSDIVKTLHNSLGLPKR
;
A
#
# COMPACT_ATOMS: atom_id res chain seq x y z
N LEU A 1 14.45 1.78 -1.34
CA LEU A 1 13.36 0.80 -1.46
C LEU A 1 12.17 1.45 -2.15
N LEU A 2 11.64 0.81 -3.20
CA LEU A 2 10.40 1.20 -3.84
C LEU A 2 9.27 0.38 -3.21
N PHE A 3 8.35 1.04 -2.50
CA PHE A 3 7.14 0.42 -1.98
C PHE A 3 5.99 0.80 -2.90
N VAL A 4 5.41 -0.19 -3.58
CA VAL A 4 4.31 0.00 -4.51
C VAL A 4 3.07 -0.69 -3.95
N SER A 5 2.00 0.06 -3.74
CA SER A 5 0.75 -0.46 -3.19
C SER A 5 -0.47 -0.02 -4.00
N ASP A 6 -1.52 -0.83 -3.97
CA ASP A 6 -2.81 -0.41 -4.52
C ASP A 6 -3.58 0.45 -3.51
N PRO A 7 -4.30 1.52 -3.91
CA PRO A 7 -5.21 2.23 -3.02
C PRO A 7 -6.16 1.31 -2.23
N MET A 8 -6.58 0.20 -2.81
CA MET A 8 -7.46 -0.79 -2.16
C MET A 8 -6.75 -1.57 -1.05
N GLU A 9 -5.42 -1.70 -1.10
CA GLU A 9 -4.61 -2.31 -0.03
C GLU A 9 -4.50 -1.40 1.19
N ALA A 10 -4.55 -0.08 0.99
CA ALA A 10 -4.51 0.90 2.06
C ALA A 10 -5.90 1.15 2.68
N HIS A 11 -6.96 1.11 1.87
CA HIS A 11 -8.31 1.37 2.34
C HIS A 11 -9.35 0.51 1.64
N LEU A 12 -10.04 -0.32 2.43
CA LEU A 12 -11.18 -1.10 1.93
C LEU A 12 -12.42 -0.21 1.82
N PRO A 13 -13.18 -0.33 0.73
CA PRO A 13 -14.44 0.38 0.59
C PRO A 13 -15.49 -0.12 1.59
N ASN A 14 -16.39 0.79 1.97
CA ASN A 14 -17.27 0.65 3.12
C ASN A 14 -18.25 -0.53 3.04
N ASN A 15 -18.61 -0.98 1.83
CA ASN A 15 -19.65 -2.00 1.63
C ASN A 15 -19.30 -2.94 0.48
N GLY A 16 -19.01 -4.20 0.77
CA GLY A 16 -18.87 -5.24 -0.24
C GLY A 16 -18.34 -6.56 0.30
N ILE A 17 -18.54 -7.63 -0.45
CA ILE A 17 -17.77 -8.87 -0.30
C ILE A 17 -16.75 -8.86 -1.44
N PHE A 18 -15.48 -8.70 -1.09
CA PHE A 18 -14.39 -8.72 -2.06
C PHE A 18 -13.78 -10.12 -2.09
N ARG A 19 -13.72 -10.72 -3.27
CA ARG A 19 -12.93 -11.93 -3.48
C ARG A 19 -11.56 -11.53 -3.99
N PHE A 20 -10.57 -11.89 -3.21
CA PHE A 20 -9.18 -11.84 -3.63
C PHE A 20 -8.79 -13.25 -4.04
N SER A 21 -8.32 -13.39 -5.27
CA SER A 21 -7.82 -14.66 -5.80
C SER A 21 -6.35 -14.47 -6.14
N ASN A 22 -5.50 -15.38 -5.68
CA ASN A 22 -4.11 -15.44 -6.10
C ASN A 22 -3.85 -16.63 -7.04
N GLY A 23 -4.85 -17.01 -7.85
CA GLY A 23 -4.79 -18.14 -8.78
C GLY A 23 -5.03 -19.51 -8.13
N ASP A 24 -4.41 -19.77 -6.97
CA ASP A 24 -4.53 -21.05 -6.25
C ASP A 24 -5.43 -20.98 -5.00
N MET A 25 -5.63 -19.78 -4.45
CA MET A 25 -6.42 -19.55 -3.25
C MET A 25 -7.36 -18.37 -3.43
N GLU A 26 -8.62 -18.58 -3.05
CA GLU A 26 -9.66 -17.56 -3.09
C GLU A 26 -10.03 -17.19 -1.65
N VAL A 27 -9.80 -15.93 -1.28
CA VAL A 27 -10.14 -15.38 0.04
C VAL A 27 -11.28 -14.39 -0.14
N SER A 28 -12.42 -14.68 0.50
CA SER A 28 -13.54 -13.75 0.57
C SER A 28 -13.40 -12.85 1.79
N LEU A 29 -13.22 -11.55 1.56
CA LEU A 29 -13.17 -10.53 2.59
C LEU A 29 -14.52 -9.81 2.67
N ASN A 30 -15.17 -9.90 3.82
CA ASN A 30 -16.40 -9.14 4.09
C ASN A 30 -16.03 -7.77 4.67
N THR A 31 -16.14 -6.71 3.87
CA THR A 31 -15.76 -5.36 4.31
C THR A 31 -16.86 -4.63 5.08
N ARG A 32 -18.02 -5.26 5.33
CA ARG A 32 -19.07 -4.68 6.19
C ARG A 32 -18.68 -4.66 7.66
N ASP A 33 -17.77 -5.53 8.09
CA ASP A 33 -17.30 -5.55 9.46
C ASP A 33 -16.25 -4.46 9.69
N ASN A 34 -16.57 -3.53 10.60
CA ASN A 34 -15.69 -2.43 10.99
C ASN A 34 -14.36 -2.95 11.56
N ASN A 35 -14.38 -4.06 12.31
CA ASN A 35 -13.16 -4.64 12.89
C ASN A 35 -12.26 -5.20 11.80
N THR A 36 -12.85 -5.89 10.82
CA THR A 36 -12.12 -6.39 9.64
C THR A 36 -11.48 -5.25 8.85
N ARG A 37 -12.21 -4.14 8.60
CA ARG A 37 -11.63 -2.96 7.92
C ARG A 37 -10.48 -2.33 8.71
N HIS A 38 -10.67 -2.16 10.02
CA HIS A 38 -9.65 -1.57 10.88
C HIS A 38 -8.39 -2.43 10.95
N ASN A 39 -8.54 -3.74 11.16
CA ASN A 39 -7.42 -4.68 11.19
C ASN A 39 -6.68 -4.73 9.84
N TYR A 40 -7.41 -4.66 8.73
CA TYR A 40 -6.82 -4.63 7.40
C TYR A 40 -5.95 -3.37 7.20
N GLN A 41 -6.51 -2.20 7.52
CA GLN A 41 -5.77 -0.93 7.46
C GLN A 41 -4.55 -0.94 8.40
N GLN A 42 -4.72 -1.39 9.64
CA GLN A 42 -3.62 -1.48 10.61
C GLN A 42 -2.50 -2.42 10.13
N ARG A 43 -2.83 -3.54 9.49
CA ARG A 43 -1.82 -4.46 8.93
C ARG A 43 -1.01 -3.77 7.83
N PHE A 44 -1.67 -3.04 6.93
CA PHE A 44 -0.99 -2.27 5.90
C PHE A 44 -0.08 -1.19 6.49
N ASP A 45 -0.61 -0.37 7.40
CA ASP A 45 0.14 0.71 8.05
C ASP A 45 1.34 0.17 8.83
N THR A 46 1.17 -0.92 9.58
CA THR A 46 2.24 -1.57 10.33
C THR A 46 3.33 -2.09 9.40
N HIS A 47 2.94 -2.74 8.30
CA HIS A 47 3.91 -3.26 7.33
C HIS A 47 4.72 -2.12 6.68
N ARG A 48 4.04 -1.07 6.24
CA ARG A 48 4.69 0.12 5.65
C ARG A 48 5.64 0.79 6.65
N ASP A 49 5.20 0.99 7.87
CA ASP A 49 6.01 1.64 8.91
C ASP A 49 7.26 0.81 9.27
N ASN A 50 7.14 -0.52 9.29
CA ASN A 50 8.29 -1.41 9.49
C ASN A 50 9.33 -1.25 8.35
N LEU A 51 8.88 -1.19 7.10
CA LEU A 51 9.77 -0.97 5.95
C LEU A 51 10.41 0.43 5.98
N TYR A 52 9.63 1.46 6.33
CA TYR A 52 10.12 2.82 6.48
C TYR A 52 11.19 2.91 7.57
N LYS A 53 10.94 2.35 8.76
CA LYS A 53 11.91 2.28 9.86
C LYS A 53 13.17 1.51 9.47
N LEU A 54 13.03 0.41 8.74
CA LEU A 54 14.17 -0.35 8.23
C LEU A 54 15.01 0.48 7.27
N CYS A 55 14.39 1.16 6.31
CA CYS A 55 15.08 2.02 5.35
C CYS A 55 15.80 3.16 6.07
N ARG A 56 15.15 3.81 7.03
CA ARG A 56 15.76 4.88 7.84
C ARG A 56 16.97 4.39 8.64
N LYS A 57 16.89 3.19 9.22
CA LYS A 57 18.00 2.59 9.98
C LYS A 57 19.21 2.30 9.10
N LEU A 58 18.98 2.00 7.81
CA LEU A 58 20.01 1.66 6.84
C LEU A 58 20.45 2.86 5.97
N ASP A 59 19.99 4.08 6.30
CA ASP A 59 20.18 5.29 5.49
C ASP A 59 19.77 5.12 4.00
N MET A 60 18.77 4.27 3.78
CA MET A 60 18.19 4.00 2.47
C MET A 60 16.99 4.92 2.23
N ARG A 61 16.89 5.46 1.01
CA ARG A 61 15.70 6.21 0.61
C ARG A 61 14.49 5.27 0.53
N PHE A 62 13.40 5.67 1.18
CA PHE A 62 12.09 5.03 1.06
C PHE A 62 11.22 5.83 0.11
N VAL A 63 10.65 5.16 -0.89
CA VAL A 63 9.76 5.77 -1.88
C VAL A 63 8.43 5.03 -1.84
N ASP A 64 7.37 5.73 -1.42
CA ASP A 64 6.00 5.22 -1.33
C ASP A 64 5.24 5.61 -2.62
N ILE A 65 4.73 4.63 -3.35
CA ILE A 65 4.03 4.79 -4.62
C ILE A 65 2.70 4.06 -4.57
N SER A 66 1.63 4.78 -4.90
CA SER A 66 0.31 4.18 -5.07
C SER A 66 0.00 3.97 -6.57
N THR A 67 -0.56 2.82 -6.95
CA THR A 67 -1.03 2.55 -8.33
C THR A 67 -2.16 3.48 -8.77
N GLY A 68 -2.86 4.12 -7.82
CA GLY A 68 -3.87 5.14 -8.10
C GLY A 68 -3.30 6.54 -8.37
N SER A 69 -1.99 6.72 -8.23
CA SER A 69 -1.29 7.99 -8.48
C SER A 69 -0.48 7.93 -9.77
N ASP A 70 -0.16 9.08 -10.36
CA ASP A 70 0.78 9.15 -11.48
C ASP A 70 2.18 8.70 -11.03
N ILE A 71 2.50 7.44 -11.30
CA ILE A 71 3.73 6.76 -10.89
C ILE A 71 4.97 7.53 -11.37
N VAL A 72 4.94 8.07 -12.60
CA VAL A 72 6.08 8.79 -13.18
C VAL A 72 6.32 10.08 -12.41
N LYS A 73 5.26 10.83 -12.13
CA LYS A 73 5.34 12.07 -11.35
C LYS A 73 5.86 11.82 -9.92
N THR A 74 5.37 10.78 -9.25
CA THR A 74 5.80 10.42 -7.89
C THR A 74 7.26 9.99 -7.86
N LEU A 75 7.70 9.20 -8.85
CA LEU A 75 9.09 8.78 -8.97
C LEU A 75 10.03 9.97 -9.22
N HIS A 76 9.65 10.88 -10.11
CA HIS A 76 10.43 12.10 -10.38
C HIS A 76 10.65 12.93 -9.11
N ASN A 77 9.58 13.20 -8.36
CA ASN A 77 9.66 13.98 -7.13
C ASN A 77 10.51 13.28 -6.05
N SER A 78 10.33 11.97 -5.88
CA SER A 78 11.01 11.20 -4.83
C SER A 78 12.50 10.96 -5.12
N LEU A 79 12.88 10.88 -6.40
CA LEU A 79 14.28 10.71 -6.81
C LEU A 79 15.03 12.04 -6.94
N GLY A 80 14.31 13.17 -6.95
CA GLY A 80 14.91 14.50 -7.16
C GLY A 80 15.34 14.71 -8.61
N LEU A 81 14.67 14.04 -9.56
CA LEU A 81 14.97 14.14 -10.97
C LEU A 81 14.43 15.47 -11.54
N PRO A 82 15.20 16.20 -12.36
CA PRO A 82 14.71 17.43 -12.97
C PRO A 82 13.46 17.14 -13.82
N LYS A 83 12.45 18.02 -13.74
CA LYS A 83 11.30 17.99 -14.66
C LYS A 83 11.83 18.29 -16.06
N ARG A 84 11.59 17.39 -17.00
CA ARG A 84 11.80 17.62 -18.44
C ARG A 84 10.57 18.28 -19.04
#